data_AF-G9KV45-F1
#
_entry.id   AF-G9KV45-F1
#
_cell.length_a   1.000
_cell.length_b   1.000
_cell.length_c   1.000
_cell.angle_alpha   90.00
_cell.angle_beta   90.00
_cell.angle_gamma   90.00
#
_symmetry.space_group_name_H-M   'P 1'
#
loop_
_entity.id
_entity.type
_entity.pdbx_description
1 polymer ?
#
loop_
_entity_poly.entity_id
_entity_poly.type
_entity_poly.pdbx_seq_one_letter_code
_entity_poly.pdbx_strand_id
1 'polypeptide(L)'
;ERSQEHRGHQTVPMDEAVQEYQEKLQTALQKVIKEQQEAEMLNANLREQRTSWKNHMQNEKKYIHTKFKKLKTMLEREEKNIVQMLDNEEETILNSFVSVEDEVAQHSQIVKDLISELEHRLQGSTVGMLQDVHSVMERSKNLSLKKQKAFLKEQKKVSGIPDLK
;
A
#
# COMPACT_ATOMS: atom_id res chain seq x y z
N GLU A 1 35.69 -24.78 82.23
CA GLU A 1 35.13 -25.95 81.50
C GLU A 1 34.29 -26.92 82.33
N ARG A 2 34.24 -26.85 83.67
CA ARG A 2 33.44 -27.76 84.52
C ARG A 2 32.08 -27.19 84.97
N SER A 3 31.44 -26.31 84.20
CA SER A 3 30.04 -25.93 84.43
C SER A 3 29.11 -27.02 83.88
N GLN A 4 27.87 -27.12 84.39
CA GLN A 4 26.87 -28.05 83.85
C GLN A 4 26.59 -27.80 82.34
N GLU A 5 26.74 -26.56 81.87
CA GLU A 5 26.50 -26.15 80.48
C GLU A 5 27.48 -26.75 79.47
N HIS A 6 28.67 -27.19 79.90
CA HIS A 6 29.67 -27.83 79.04
C HIS A 6 29.75 -29.35 79.21
N ARG A 7 28.83 -29.95 80.00
CA ARG A 7 28.86 -31.39 80.28
C ARG A 7 28.48 -32.18 79.03
N GLY A 8 29.43 -32.96 78.50
CA GLY A 8 29.26 -33.76 77.29
C GLY A 8 29.73 -33.08 76.01
N HIS A 9 30.20 -31.82 76.08
CA HIS A 9 30.86 -31.16 74.96
C HIS A 9 32.32 -31.60 74.86
N GLN A 10 32.75 -31.89 73.63
CA GLN A 10 34.17 -32.10 73.34
C GLN A 10 34.89 -30.76 73.48
N THR A 11 35.85 -30.70 74.41
CA THR A 11 36.75 -29.57 74.59
C THR A 11 38.07 -29.89 73.91
N VAL A 12 38.64 -28.92 73.23
CA VAL A 12 39.94 -29.01 72.57
C VAL A 12 40.80 -27.85 73.05
N PRO A 13 42.13 -28.02 73.16
CA PRO A 13 43.03 -26.93 73.47
C PRO A 13 42.84 -25.78 72.47
N MET A 14 42.93 -24.54 72.98
CA MET A 14 42.73 -23.33 72.16
C MET A 14 43.69 -23.30 70.97
N ASP A 15 44.96 -23.66 71.18
CA ASP A 15 45.98 -23.63 70.12
C ASP A 15 45.67 -24.58 68.96
N GLU A 16 45.16 -25.78 69.26
CA GLU A 16 44.72 -26.76 68.25
C GLU A 16 43.49 -26.27 67.49
N ALA A 17 42.51 -25.69 68.20
CA ALA A 17 41.31 -25.12 67.58
C ALA A 17 41.65 -23.91 66.69
N VAL A 18 42.56 -23.03 67.13
CA VAL A 18 42.97 -21.85 66.36
C VAL A 18 43.57 -22.27 65.02
N GLN A 19 44.47 -23.26 65.01
CA GLN A 19 45.08 -23.74 63.76
C GLN A 19 44.03 -24.35 62.82
N GLU A 20 43.16 -25.24 63.32
CA GLU A 20 42.12 -25.88 62.51
C GLU A 20 41.15 -24.86 61.89
N TYR A 21 40.68 -23.90 62.68
CA TYR A 21 39.76 -22.87 62.18
C TYR A 21 40.45 -21.86 61.27
N GLN A 22 41.74 -21.56 61.47
CA GLN A 22 42.48 -20.70 60.56
C GLN A 22 42.55 -21.29 59.15
N GLU A 23 42.85 -22.58 59.01
CA GLU A 23 42.88 -23.26 57.71
C GLU A 23 41.49 -23.30 57.04
N LYS A 24 40.44 -23.59 57.84
CA LYS A 24 39.04 -23.56 57.36
C LYS A 24 38.63 -22.18 56.87
N LEU A 25 38.97 -21.13 57.63
CA LEU A 25 38.67 -19.74 57.27
C LEU A 25 39.43 -19.31 56.01
N GLN A 26 40.70 -19.69 55.86
CA GLN A 26 41.47 -19.41 54.65
C GLN A 26 40.85 -20.10 53.42
N THR A 27 40.44 -21.36 53.55
CA THR A 27 39.77 -22.10 52.47
C THR A 27 38.43 -21.47 52.10
N ALA A 28 37.62 -21.10 53.09
CA ALA A 28 36.35 -20.41 52.88
C ALA A 28 36.54 -19.04 52.20
N LEU A 29 37.56 -18.28 52.63
CA LEU A 29 37.90 -16.98 52.03
C LEU A 29 38.25 -17.12 50.55
N GLN A 30 39.11 -18.07 50.19
CA GLN A 30 39.47 -18.33 48.78
C GLN A 30 38.25 -18.72 47.93
N LYS A 31 37.34 -19.53 48.48
CA LYS A 31 36.10 -19.90 47.79
C LYS A 31 35.23 -18.67 47.54
N VAL A 32 35.01 -17.83 48.54
CA VAL A 32 34.15 -16.64 48.42
C VAL A 32 34.76 -15.60 47.47
N ILE A 33 36.10 -15.45 47.45
CA ILE A 33 36.77 -14.58 46.48
C ILE A 33 36.52 -15.04 45.04
N LYS A 34 36.60 -16.35 44.76
CA LYS A 34 36.31 -16.89 43.43
C LYS A 34 34.86 -16.67 43.03
N GLU A 35 33.92 -16.95 43.93
CA GLU A 35 32.49 -16.70 43.70
C GLU A 35 32.21 -15.23 43.36
N GLN A 36 32.86 -14.31 44.08
CA GLN A 36 32.74 -12.87 43.83
C GLN A 36 33.25 -12.49 42.42
N GLN A 37 34.39 -13.05 42.00
CA GLN A 37 34.94 -12.82 40.65
C GLN A 37 34.03 -13.36 39.55
N GLU A 38 33.45 -14.55 39.75
CA GLU A 38 32.47 -15.14 38.82
C GLU A 38 31.21 -14.29 38.73
N ALA A 39 30.68 -13.81 39.85
CA ALA A 39 29.53 -12.92 39.89
C ALA A 39 29.79 -11.59 39.17
N GLU A 40 30.99 -11.02 39.30
CA GLU A 40 31.40 -9.81 38.59
C GLU A 40 31.47 -10.03 37.07
N MET A 41 32.04 -11.16 36.63
CA MET A 41 32.10 -11.54 35.23
C MET A 41 30.71 -11.72 34.61
N LEU A 42 29.82 -12.45 35.32
CA LEU A 42 28.43 -12.64 34.89
C LEU A 42 27.68 -11.31 34.80
N ASN A 43 27.88 -10.41 35.77
CA ASN A 43 27.28 -9.08 35.75
C ASN A 43 27.76 -8.24 34.56
N ALA A 44 29.05 -8.27 34.24
CA ALA A 44 29.60 -7.58 33.08
C ALA A 44 28.99 -8.13 31.77
N ASN A 45 28.93 -9.45 31.64
CA ASN A 45 28.34 -10.11 30.48
C ASN A 45 26.85 -9.79 30.32
N LEU A 46 26.07 -9.79 31.41
CA LEU A 46 24.66 -9.41 31.38
C LEU A 46 24.45 -7.95 30.93
N ARG A 47 25.33 -7.03 31.34
CA ARG A 47 25.27 -5.61 30.89
C ARG A 47 25.55 -5.49 29.40
N GLU A 48 26.52 -6.24 28.90
CA GLU A 48 26.83 -6.30 27.46
C GLU A 48 25.66 -6.88 26.66
N GLN A 49 25.12 -8.03 27.08
CA GLN A 49 23.98 -8.66 26.44
C GLN A 49 22.75 -7.73 26.40
N ARG A 50 22.45 -7.06 27.52
CA ARG A 50 21.35 -6.08 27.59
C ARG A 50 21.54 -4.96 26.57
N THR A 51 22.76 -4.44 26.44
CA THR A 51 23.08 -3.36 25.50
C THR A 51 22.99 -3.83 24.05
N SER A 52 23.53 -5.02 23.76
CA SER A 52 23.44 -5.66 22.44
C SER A 52 21.98 -5.88 22.02
N TRP A 53 21.14 -6.44 22.90
CA TRP A 53 19.71 -6.63 22.64
C TRP A 53 18.98 -5.32 22.38
N LYS A 54 19.26 -4.27 23.18
CA LYS A 54 18.67 -2.95 22.97
C LYS A 54 19.02 -2.39 21.60
N ASN A 55 20.29 -2.49 21.19
CA ASN A 55 20.76 -2.02 19.89
C ASN A 55 20.13 -2.83 18.74
N HIS A 56 20.07 -4.16 18.88
CA HIS A 56 19.43 -5.02 17.90
C HIS A 56 17.96 -4.64 17.69
N MET A 57 17.19 -4.48 18.76
CA MET A 57 15.77 -4.06 18.68
C MET A 57 15.59 -2.67 18.06
N GLN A 58 16.50 -1.73 18.33
CA GLN A 58 16.46 -0.41 17.69
C GLN A 58 16.74 -0.50 16.19
N ASN A 59 17.68 -1.36 15.77
CA ASN A 59 17.98 -1.57 14.35
C ASN A 59 16.82 -2.25 13.62
N GLU A 60 16.20 -3.28 14.21
CA GLU A 60 15.00 -3.91 13.65
C GLU A 60 13.87 -2.90 13.44
N LYS A 61 13.60 -2.03 14.42
CA LYS A 61 12.60 -0.96 14.28
C LYS A 61 12.92 0.00 13.13
N LYS A 62 14.18 0.42 13.00
CA LYS A 62 14.63 1.28 11.89
C LYS A 62 14.48 0.58 10.53
N TYR A 63 14.84 -0.70 10.46
CA TYR A 63 14.71 -1.52 9.27
C TYR A 63 13.25 -1.63 8.82
N ILE A 64 12.35 -1.99 9.73
CA ILE A 64 10.91 -2.06 9.47
C ILE A 64 10.40 -0.70 8.96
N HIS A 65 10.73 0.39 9.66
CA HIS A 65 10.31 1.73 9.23
C HIS A 65 10.79 2.07 7.81
N THR A 66 12.03 1.70 7.47
CA THR A 66 12.61 1.91 6.14
C THR A 66 11.87 1.11 5.06
N LYS A 67 11.55 -0.16 5.34
CA LYS A 67 10.78 -1.02 4.42
C LYS A 67 9.39 -0.47 4.17
N PHE A 68 8.68 -0.06 5.23
CA PHE A 68 7.35 0.53 5.10
C PHE A 68 7.38 1.88 4.38
N LYS A 69 8.40 2.71 4.61
CA LYS A 69 8.58 3.95 3.84
C LYS A 69 8.73 3.66 2.35
N LYS A 70 9.56 2.67 1.98
CA LYS A 70 9.72 2.25 0.58
C LYS A 70 8.39 1.76 -0.02
N LEU A 71 7.62 0.95 0.73
CA LEU A 71 6.31 0.47 0.29
C LEU A 71 5.34 1.62 0.03
N LYS A 72 5.22 2.59 0.95
CA LYS A 72 4.38 3.79 0.76
C LYS A 72 4.74 4.55 -0.51
N THR A 73 6.01 4.85 -0.72
CA THR A 73 6.47 5.52 -1.94
C THR A 73 6.23 4.70 -3.21
N MET A 74 6.19 3.36 -3.11
CA MET A 74 5.82 2.53 -4.26
C MET A 74 4.32 2.61 -4.55
N LEU A 75 3.48 2.58 -3.53
CA LEU A 75 2.02 2.71 -3.65
C LEU A 75 1.62 4.07 -4.21
N GLU A 76 2.20 5.17 -3.69
CA GLU A 76 1.96 6.53 -4.18
C GLU A 76 2.27 6.68 -5.68
N ARG A 77 3.33 6.00 -6.16
CA ARG A 77 3.68 6.00 -7.58
C ARG A 77 2.71 5.18 -8.40
N GLU A 78 2.30 4.02 -7.89
CA GLU A 78 1.35 3.15 -8.58
C GLU A 78 -0.01 3.83 -8.73
N GLU A 79 -0.50 4.47 -7.66
CA GLU A 79 -1.70 5.31 -7.69
C GLU A 79 -1.58 6.39 -8.76
N LYS A 80 -0.50 7.16 -8.75
CA LYS A 80 -0.26 8.20 -9.76
C LYS A 80 -0.26 7.64 -11.19
N ASN A 81 0.36 6.49 -11.41
CA ASN A 81 0.42 5.85 -12.72
C ASN A 81 -0.96 5.43 -13.21
N ILE A 82 -1.77 4.81 -12.33
CA ILE A 82 -3.13 4.38 -12.66
C ILE A 82 -4.01 5.59 -12.97
N VAL A 83 -3.94 6.66 -12.17
CA VAL A 83 -4.67 7.90 -12.43
C VAL A 83 -4.27 8.50 -13.77
N GLN A 84 -2.97 8.63 -14.05
CA GLN A 84 -2.49 9.16 -15.33
C GLN A 84 -2.94 8.31 -16.52
N MET A 85 -2.98 6.99 -16.38
CA MET A 85 -3.50 6.11 -17.42
C MET A 85 -4.99 6.38 -17.69
N LEU A 86 -5.78 6.60 -16.63
CA LEU A 86 -7.19 6.95 -16.75
C LEU A 86 -7.39 8.32 -17.39
N ASP A 87 -6.61 9.34 -16.98
CA ASP A 87 -6.68 10.68 -17.57
C ASP A 87 -6.40 10.63 -19.09
N ASN A 88 -5.40 9.84 -19.50
CA ASN A 88 -5.06 9.67 -20.92
C ASN A 88 -6.13 8.90 -21.70
N GLU A 89 -6.75 7.88 -21.08
CA GLU A 89 -7.86 7.13 -21.68
C GLU A 89 -9.09 8.04 -21.83
N GLU A 90 -9.42 8.83 -20.79
CA GLU A 90 -10.47 9.85 -20.83
C GLU A 90 -10.22 10.85 -21.95
N GLU A 91 -9.02 11.44 -22.04
CA GLU A 91 -8.67 12.38 -23.10
C GLU A 91 -8.83 11.75 -24.50
N THR A 92 -8.36 10.52 -24.68
CA THR A 92 -8.46 9.81 -25.96
C THR A 92 -9.92 9.58 -26.35
N ILE A 93 -10.76 9.17 -25.40
CA ILE A 93 -12.19 8.95 -25.63
C ILE A 93 -12.90 10.28 -25.91
N LEU A 94 -12.65 11.33 -25.13
CA LEU A 94 -13.26 12.65 -25.33
C LEU A 94 -12.88 13.23 -26.69
N ASN A 95 -11.61 13.13 -27.11
CA ASN A 95 -11.18 13.58 -28.42
C ASN A 95 -11.85 12.82 -29.57
N SER A 96 -12.12 11.52 -29.38
CA SER A 96 -12.86 10.73 -30.37
C SER A 96 -14.33 11.16 -30.50
N PHE A 97 -14.94 11.67 -29.42
CA PHE A 97 -16.32 12.18 -29.47
C PHE A 97 -16.44 13.43 -30.33
N VAL A 98 -15.44 14.31 -30.34
CA VAL A 98 -15.48 15.55 -31.17
C VAL A 98 -15.77 15.23 -32.63
N SER A 99 -15.05 14.26 -33.22
CA SER A 99 -15.28 13.83 -34.61
C SER A 99 -16.69 13.26 -34.80
N VAL A 100 -17.20 12.50 -33.83
CA VAL A 100 -18.53 11.90 -33.91
C VAL A 100 -19.61 12.98 -33.78
N GLU A 101 -19.43 13.95 -32.89
CA GLU A 101 -20.33 15.09 -32.71
C GLU A 101 -20.42 15.93 -33.99
N ASP A 102 -19.28 16.19 -34.65
CA ASP A 102 -19.24 16.90 -35.94
C ASP A 102 -20.02 16.15 -37.02
N GLU A 103 -19.83 14.83 -37.15
CA GLU A 103 -20.57 14.01 -38.10
C GLU A 103 -22.09 14.02 -37.80
N VAL A 104 -22.49 13.94 -36.53
CA VAL A 104 -23.89 14.04 -36.10
C VAL A 104 -24.46 15.41 -36.47
N ALA A 105 -23.72 16.49 -36.19
CA ALA A 105 -24.15 17.86 -36.46
C ALA A 105 -24.33 18.09 -37.95
N GLN A 106 -23.39 17.64 -38.79
CA GLN A 106 -23.51 17.70 -40.24
C GLN A 106 -24.72 16.92 -40.75
N HIS A 107 -24.92 15.68 -40.28
CA HIS A 107 -26.08 14.90 -40.66
C HIS A 107 -27.39 15.58 -40.24
N SER A 108 -27.46 16.13 -39.02
CA SER A 108 -28.60 16.88 -38.53
C SER A 108 -28.91 18.08 -39.43
N GLN A 109 -27.89 18.80 -39.90
CA GLN A 109 -28.07 19.91 -40.81
C GLN A 109 -28.64 19.47 -42.16
N ILE A 110 -28.10 18.39 -42.75
CA ILE A 110 -28.63 17.81 -44.01
C ILE A 110 -30.11 17.44 -43.86
N VAL A 111 -30.49 16.84 -42.72
CA VAL A 111 -31.89 16.48 -42.43
C VAL A 111 -32.76 17.74 -42.34
N LYS A 112 -32.31 18.77 -41.63
CA LYS A 112 -33.04 20.06 -41.49
C LYS A 112 -33.25 20.73 -42.85
N ASP A 113 -32.22 20.75 -43.67
CA ASP A 113 -32.28 21.35 -45.01
C ASP A 113 -33.26 20.58 -45.91
N LEU A 114 -33.23 19.24 -45.86
CA LEU A 114 -34.15 18.40 -46.61
C LEU A 114 -35.61 18.55 -46.15
N ILE A 115 -35.85 18.65 -44.84
CA ILE A 115 -37.18 18.96 -44.28
C ILE A 115 -37.67 20.30 -44.83
N SER A 116 -36.83 21.34 -44.74
CA SER A 116 -37.19 22.68 -45.21
C SER A 116 -37.51 22.71 -46.71
N GLU A 117 -36.73 21.97 -47.52
CA GLU A 117 -36.98 21.82 -48.97
C GLU A 117 -38.32 21.12 -49.24
N LEU A 118 -38.62 20.04 -48.52
CA LEU A 118 -39.88 19.30 -48.65
C LEU A 118 -41.08 20.15 -48.23
N GLU A 119 -41.00 20.86 -47.11
CA GLU A 119 -42.05 21.76 -46.62
C GLU A 119 -42.32 22.89 -47.61
N HIS A 120 -41.28 23.55 -48.12
CA HIS A 120 -41.40 24.61 -49.13
C HIS A 120 -42.09 24.11 -50.40
N ARG A 121 -41.76 22.90 -50.87
CA ARG A 121 -42.38 22.30 -52.05
C ARG A 121 -43.86 21.93 -51.83
N LEU A 122 -44.21 21.44 -50.64
CA LEU A 122 -45.59 21.12 -50.29
C LEU A 122 -46.48 22.37 -50.20
N GLN A 123 -45.91 23.51 -49.81
CA GLN A 123 -46.63 24.80 -49.73
C GLN A 123 -46.61 25.60 -51.04
N GLY A 124 -45.76 25.21 -52.00
CA GLY A 124 -45.56 25.92 -53.26
C GLY A 124 -46.63 25.65 -54.33
N SER A 125 -46.36 26.12 -55.55
CA SER A 125 -47.21 25.85 -56.71
C SER A 125 -47.06 24.41 -57.21
N THR A 126 -48.03 23.91 -57.99
CA THR A 126 -47.96 22.56 -58.60
C THR A 126 -46.69 22.34 -59.41
N VAL A 127 -46.20 23.36 -60.12
CA VAL A 127 -44.96 23.29 -60.88
C VAL A 127 -43.74 23.18 -59.94
N GLY A 128 -43.68 24.01 -58.89
CA GLY A 128 -42.58 23.96 -57.91
C GLY A 128 -42.54 22.66 -57.09
N MET A 129 -43.71 22.05 -56.86
CA MET A 129 -43.82 20.74 -56.23
C MET A 129 -43.23 19.63 -57.12
N LEU A 130 -43.49 19.65 -58.43
CA LEU A 130 -43.11 18.58 -59.36
C LEU A 130 -41.70 18.74 -59.95
N GLN A 131 -41.14 19.95 -59.95
CA GLN A 131 -39.81 20.21 -60.49
C GLN A 131 -38.72 19.42 -59.73
N ASP A 132 -37.96 18.58 -60.42
CA ASP A 132 -36.87 17.75 -59.88
C ASP A 132 -37.27 16.84 -58.70
N VAL A 133 -38.56 16.54 -58.53
CA VAL A 133 -39.10 15.82 -57.37
C VAL A 133 -38.47 14.44 -57.18
N HIS A 134 -38.11 13.75 -58.26
CA HIS A 134 -37.45 12.45 -58.21
C HIS A 134 -36.11 12.51 -57.46
N SER A 135 -35.32 13.56 -57.68
CA SER A 135 -34.03 13.76 -57.01
C SER A 135 -34.20 13.95 -55.49
N VAL A 136 -35.20 14.74 -55.09
CA VAL A 136 -35.52 14.95 -53.67
C VAL A 136 -35.96 13.65 -53.01
N MET A 137 -36.85 12.90 -53.65
CA MET A 137 -37.36 11.64 -53.13
C MET A 137 -36.26 10.58 -52.99
N GLU A 138 -35.32 10.50 -53.94
CA GLU A 138 -34.16 9.61 -53.83
C GLU A 138 -33.22 9.99 -52.68
N ARG A 139 -32.96 11.30 -52.47
CA ARG A 139 -32.18 11.75 -51.28
C ARG A 139 -32.86 11.36 -49.98
N SER A 140 -34.19 11.53 -49.88
CA SER A 140 -34.97 11.15 -48.69
C SER A 140 -34.92 9.66 -48.38
N LYS A 141 -35.00 8.79 -49.39
CA LYS A 141 -34.92 7.34 -49.21
C LYS A 141 -33.55 6.87 -48.72
N ASN A 142 -32.49 7.54 -49.15
CA ASN A 142 -31.10 7.13 -48.88
C ASN A 142 -30.51 7.69 -47.58
N LEU A 143 -31.30 8.44 -46.79
CA LEU A 143 -30.86 9.04 -45.53
C LEU A 143 -30.71 7.97 -44.41
N SER A 144 -29.53 7.83 -43.80
CA SER A 144 -29.27 6.82 -42.74
C SER A 144 -28.17 7.25 -41.75
N LEU A 145 -28.37 6.98 -40.45
CA LEU A 145 -27.51 7.39 -39.32
C LEU A 145 -26.77 6.20 -38.63
N LYS A 146 -26.62 5.05 -39.27
CA LYS A 146 -26.29 3.78 -38.56
C LYS A 146 -24.90 3.69 -37.92
N LYS A 147 -23.92 4.53 -38.30
CA LYS A 147 -22.50 4.36 -37.91
C LYS A 147 -22.18 4.78 -36.46
N GLN A 148 -22.93 5.72 -35.87
CA GLN A 148 -22.53 6.38 -34.62
C GLN A 148 -23.00 5.65 -33.34
N LYS A 149 -24.04 4.81 -33.42
CA LYS A 149 -24.62 4.10 -32.26
C LYS A 149 -23.74 2.98 -31.67
N ALA A 150 -22.76 2.48 -32.43
CA ALA A 150 -21.91 1.37 -31.99
C ALA A 150 -20.80 1.83 -31.03
N PHE A 151 -20.31 3.07 -31.19
CA PHE A 151 -19.17 3.63 -30.45
C PHE A 151 -19.48 3.89 -28.96
N LEU A 152 -20.74 4.19 -28.63
CA LEU A 152 -21.17 4.56 -27.27
C LEU A 152 -21.21 3.39 -26.26
N LYS A 153 -21.05 2.14 -26.71
CA LYS A 153 -21.29 0.95 -25.85
C LYS A 153 -20.05 0.38 -25.18
N GLU A 154 -18.84 0.80 -25.55
CA GLU A 154 -17.60 0.24 -25.03
C GLU A 154 -17.01 1.13 -23.92
N GLN A 155 -17.59 1.07 -22.72
CA GLN A 155 -16.87 1.51 -21.53
C GLN A 155 -16.30 0.27 -20.82
N LYS A 156 -14.96 0.17 -20.78
CA LYS A 156 -14.26 -0.83 -19.97
C LYS A 156 -14.18 -0.34 -18.53
N LYS A 157 -14.54 -1.19 -17.56
CA LYS A 157 -14.28 -0.90 -16.15
C LYS A 157 -12.79 -1.10 -15.85
N VAL A 158 -12.12 -0.01 -15.50
CA VAL A 158 -10.82 -0.07 -14.83
C VAL A 158 -11.08 0.02 -13.33
N SER A 159 -11.11 -1.12 -12.63
CA SER A 159 -10.64 -1.21 -11.24
C SER A 159 -10.84 -2.61 -10.67
N GLY A 160 -9.72 -3.32 -10.54
CA GLY A 160 -9.56 -4.40 -9.58
C GLY A 160 -8.33 -4.09 -8.75
N ILE A 161 -8.39 -3.06 -7.89
CA ILE A 161 -7.37 -2.87 -6.86
C ILE A 161 -7.77 -3.79 -5.70
N PRO A 162 -6.98 -4.85 -5.42
CA PRO A 162 -7.30 -5.73 -4.31
C PRO A 162 -7.11 -5.02 -2.97
N ASP A 163 -8.05 -5.23 -2.05
CA ASP A 163 -7.96 -4.70 -0.69
C ASP A 163 -6.78 -5.28 0.07
N LEU A 164 -6.06 -4.42 0.79
CA LEU A 164 -5.08 -4.86 1.79
C LEU A 164 -5.85 -5.26 3.06
N LYS A 165 -5.79 -6.55 3.42
CA LYS A 165 -6.35 -7.09 4.68
C LYS A 165 -5.45 -6.84 5.88
#